data_AF-A0A2T4JRA6-F1
#
_entry.id   AF-A0A2T4JRA6-F1
#
_cell.length_a   1.000
_cell.length_b   1.000
_cell.length_c   1.000
_cell.angle_alpha   90.00
_cell.angle_beta   90.00
_cell.angle_gamma   90.00
#
_symmetry.space_group_name_H-M   'P 1'
#
loop_
_entity.id
_entity.type
_entity.pdbx_description
1 polymer ?
#
loop_
_entity_poly.entity_id
_entity_poly.type
_entity_poly.pdbx_seq_one_letter_code
_entity_poly.pdbx_strand_id
1 'polypeptide(L)'
;MALGLAALATAAATGAAAQQRGLRIAPPAGYCVDREAHSGPGIVLIGRCAGVANRPPAVLTVAMGKPASGLGIADQGKALAEFFTSQAGRAALSRSGRAKAVTVLEALTWRDAFLIRWRDAAAGRGAQGESWRAVLGLDGRLLTLTVTGTAAAPLDRDEGRKLIEGFVTAMTSANRRSAQGGD
;
A
#
# COMPACT_ATOMS: atom_id res chain seq x y z
N MET A 1 -18.71 -23.71 48.09
CA MET A 1 -18.64 -23.91 46.63
C MET A 1 -18.97 -22.58 45.96
N ALA A 2 -17.98 -21.84 45.48
CA ALA A 2 -18.18 -20.61 44.73
C ALA A 2 -17.54 -20.78 43.35
N LEU A 3 -18.37 -20.91 42.32
CA LEU A 3 -17.95 -20.97 40.92
C LEU A 3 -17.99 -19.54 40.37
N GLY A 4 -16.81 -18.95 40.17
CA GLY A 4 -16.66 -17.69 39.46
C GLY A 4 -16.70 -17.92 37.95
N LEU A 5 -17.66 -17.30 37.25
CA LEU A 5 -17.65 -17.18 35.80
C LEU A 5 -16.62 -16.13 35.39
N ALA A 6 -15.50 -16.56 34.81
CA ALA A 6 -14.58 -15.68 34.11
C ALA A 6 -15.07 -15.47 32.67
N ALA A 7 -15.58 -14.27 32.38
CA ALA A 7 -15.89 -13.85 31.02
C ALA A 7 -14.57 -13.60 30.25
N LEU A 8 -14.31 -14.40 29.21
CA LEU A 8 -13.23 -14.16 28.27
C LEU A 8 -13.63 -13.01 27.34
N ALA A 9 -13.08 -11.82 27.58
CA ALA A 9 -13.17 -10.71 26.65
C ALA A 9 -12.29 -11.00 25.42
N THR A 10 -12.91 -11.26 24.26
CA THR A 10 -12.21 -11.30 22.97
C THR A 10 -11.80 -9.88 22.57
N ALA A 11 -10.51 -9.57 22.71
CA ALA A 11 -9.95 -8.34 22.18
C ALA A 11 -10.04 -8.35 20.64
N ALA A 12 -10.83 -7.45 20.06
CA ALA A 12 -10.81 -7.20 18.63
C ALA A 12 -9.41 -6.69 18.25
N ALA A 13 -8.76 -7.34 17.28
CA ALA A 13 -7.48 -6.90 16.74
C ALA A 13 -7.67 -5.57 15.99
N THR A 14 -7.59 -4.45 16.70
CA THR A 14 -7.36 -3.16 16.07
C THR A 14 -6.00 -3.22 15.40
N GLY A 15 -5.97 -3.12 14.07
CA GLY A 15 -4.73 -3.03 13.29
C GLY A 15 -3.89 -1.86 13.79
N ALA A 16 -2.98 -2.13 14.72
CA ALA A 16 -2.19 -1.11 15.36
C ALA A 16 -1.24 -0.51 14.32
N ALA A 17 -1.28 0.81 14.16
CA ALA A 17 -0.34 1.51 13.31
C ALA A 17 1.10 1.19 13.78
N ALA A 18 1.95 0.74 12.86
CA ALA A 18 3.36 0.51 13.17
C ALA A 18 4.14 1.81 12.96
N GLN A 19 5.09 2.14 13.85
CA GLN A 19 5.99 3.27 13.63
C GLN A 19 7.22 2.77 12.87
N GLN A 20 7.47 3.33 11.68
CA GLN A 20 8.66 3.02 10.89
C GLN A 20 9.33 4.32 10.46
N ARG A 21 10.57 4.54 10.91
CA ARG A 21 11.40 5.70 10.51
C ARG A 21 10.72 7.07 10.66
N GLY A 22 9.95 7.27 11.73
CA GLY A 22 9.24 8.52 12.01
C GLY A 22 7.85 8.62 11.37
N LEU A 23 7.46 7.67 10.50
CA LEU A 23 6.14 7.63 9.90
C LEU A 23 5.23 6.59 10.58
N ARG A 24 3.96 6.95 10.77
CA ARG A 24 2.91 6.02 11.20
C ARG A 24 2.40 5.23 9.99
N ILE A 25 2.64 3.93 9.99
CA ILE A 25 2.11 3.00 8.99
C ILE A 25 0.70 2.61 9.40
N ALA A 26 -0.30 3.09 8.64
CA ALA A 26 -1.71 2.85 8.88
C ALA A 26 -2.33 2.04 7.72
N PRO A 27 -2.53 0.72 7.89
CA PRO A 27 -3.29 -0.09 6.96
C PRO A 27 -4.75 0.38 6.81
N PRO A 28 -5.41 0.10 5.67
CA PRO A 28 -6.85 0.29 5.54
C PRO A 28 -7.62 -0.70 6.45
N ALA A 29 -8.86 -0.35 6.80
CA ALA A 29 -9.67 -1.15 7.72
C ALA A 29 -9.86 -2.61 7.26
N GLY A 30 -9.56 -3.56 8.17
CA GLY A 30 -9.56 -5.01 7.90
C GLY A 30 -8.22 -5.56 7.41
N TYR A 31 -7.19 -4.72 7.33
CA TYR A 31 -5.82 -5.11 7.03
C TYR A 31 -4.89 -4.79 8.20
N CYS A 32 -3.89 -5.64 8.40
CA CYS A 32 -2.98 -5.63 9.52
C CYS A 32 -1.53 -5.68 9.00
N VAL A 33 -0.63 -4.95 9.65
CA VAL A 33 0.81 -5.08 9.40
C VAL A 33 1.24 -6.49 9.76
N ASP A 34 1.88 -7.17 8.81
CA ASP A 34 2.56 -8.43 9.08
C ASP A 34 3.93 -8.13 9.68
N ARG A 35 4.11 -8.53 10.94
CA ARG A 35 5.35 -8.30 11.70
C ARG A 35 6.35 -9.46 11.57
N GLU A 36 5.89 -10.60 11.08
CA GLU A 36 6.70 -11.81 10.92
C GLU A 36 7.29 -11.90 9.51
N ALA A 37 6.64 -11.26 8.54
CA ALA A 37 7.15 -11.18 7.17
C ALA A 37 8.38 -10.28 7.05
N HIS A 38 9.45 -10.86 6.52
CA HIS A 38 10.69 -10.15 6.21
C HIS A 38 10.70 -9.79 4.72
N SER A 39 10.51 -8.51 4.40
CA SER A 39 10.38 -8.02 3.01
C SER A 39 11.60 -7.23 2.51
N GLY A 40 12.71 -7.26 3.27
CA GLY A 40 13.87 -6.40 3.07
C GLY A 40 13.75 -5.04 3.77
N PRO A 41 14.85 -4.27 3.84
CA PRO A 41 14.90 -3.02 4.60
C PRO A 41 13.97 -1.95 4.00
N GLY A 42 13.10 -1.37 4.84
CA GLY A 42 12.26 -0.23 4.46
C GLY A 42 10.99 -0.59 3.68
N ILE A 43 10.65 -1.88 3.61
CA ILE A 43 9.37 -2.38 3.08
C ILE A 43 8.56 -2.96 4.22
N VAL A 44 7.32 -2.50 4.37
CA VAL A 44 6.35 -3.06 5.32
C VAL A 44 5.34 -3.90 4.55
N LEU A 45 5.13 -5.15 4.99
CA LEU A 45 4.09 -6.02 4.45
C LEU A 45 2.81 -5.90 5.28
N ILE A 46 1.68 -5.89 4.60
CA ILE A 46 0.35 -5.78 5.19
C ILE A 46 -0.54 -6.84 4.51
N GLY A 47 -1.28 -7.57 5.32
CA GLY A 47 -2.23 -8.60 4.88
C GLY A 47 -3.61 -8.37 5.46
N ARG A 48 -4.59 -9.15 5.00
CA ARG A 48 -5.91 -9.18 5.65
C ARG A 48 -5.76 -9.66 7.09
N CYS A 49 -6.39 -8.97 8.05
CA CYS A 49 -6.34 -9.39 9.44
C CYS A 49 -6.95 -10.79 9.63
N ALA A 50 -6.42 -11.57 10.59
CA ALA A 50 -6.99 -12.86 10.95
C ALA A 50 -8.47 -12.72 11.37
N GLY A 51 -9.32 -13.66 10.95
CA GLY A 51 -10.76 -13.66 11.25
C GLY A 51 -11.61 -12.67 10.46
N VAL A 52 -11.03 -11.78 9.65
CA VAL A 52 -11.77 -10.84 8.81
C VAL A 52 -12.13 -11.50 7.48
N ALA A 53 -13.38 -11.95 7.33
CA ALA A 53 -13.85 -12.61 6.11
C ALA A 53 -14.46 -11.64 5.07
N ASN A 54 -14.99 -10.50 5.50
CA ASN A 54 -15.68 -9.51 4.64
C ASN A 54 -14.73 -8.60 3.85
N ARG A 55 -13.43 -8.92 3.81
CA ARG A 55 -12.43 -8.26 2.99
C ARG A 55 -11.74 -9.29 2.10
N PRO A 56 -11.42 -8.95 0.84
CA PRO A 56 -10.68 -9.86 -0.02
C PRO A 56 -9.26 -10.05 0.51
N PRO A 57 -8.68 -11.26 0.42
CA PRO A 57 -7.25 -11.46 0.64
C PRO A 57 -6.44 -10.57 -0.30
N ALA A 58 -5.52 -9.78 0.24
CA ALA A 58 -4.63 -8.95 -0.56
C ALA A 58 -3.28 -8.78 0.15
N VAL A 59 -2.26 -8.57 -0.66
CA VAL A 59 -0.90 -8.20 -0.24
C VAL A 59 -0.72 -6.72 -0.48
N LEU A 60 -0.46 -6.00 0.61
CA LEU A 60 -0.23 -4.57 0.62
C LEU A 60 1.21 -4.30 1.03
N THR A 61 1.83 -3.29 0.41
CA THR A 61 3.17 -2.86 0.82
C THR A 61 3.27 -1.35 0.98
N VAL A 62 4.14 -0.93 1.89
CA VAL A 62 4.63 0.44 1.99
C VAL A 62 6.13 0.44 1.77
N ALA A 63 6.60 1.23 0.82
CA ALA A 63 8.01 1.57 0.69
C ALA A 63 8.19 3.08 0.90
N MET A 64 9.25 3.45 1.63
CA MET A 64 9.55 4.84 1.97
C MET A 64 10.90 5.26 1.40
N GLY A 65 10.90 6.41 0.73
CA GLY A 65 12.10 7.09 0.27
C GLY A 65 12.89 7.77 1.40
N LYS A 66 14.02 8.36 0.99
CA LYS A 66 14.87 9.17 1.85
C LYS A 66 14.11 10.44 2.32
N PRO A 67 14.53 11.10 3.42
CA PRO A 67 14.01 12.43 3.75
C PRO A 67 14.10 13.39 2.55
N ALA A 68 13.18 14.35 2.46
CA ALA A 68 13.06 15.34 1.38
C ALA A 68 12.81 14.78 -0.04
N SER A 69 12.63 13.47 -0.22
CA SER A 69 12.35 12.87 -1.54
C SER A 69 10.91 13.02 -2.03
N GLY A 70 9.98 13.44 -1.17
CA GLY A 70 8.54 13.50 -1.49
C GLY A 70 8.01 14.88 -1.86
N LEU A 71 8.88 15.89 -1.96
CA LEU A 71 8.46 17.27 -2.22
C LEU A 71 7.87 17.41 -3.63
N GLY A 72 6.74 18.09 -3.74
CA GLY A 72 6.09 18.42 -5.01
C GLY A 72 5.42 17.25 -5.74
N ILE A 73 5.37 16.04 -5.16
CA ILE A 73 4.81 14.85 -5.85
C ILE A 73 3.36 15.04 -6.31
N ALA A 74 2.55 15.79 -5.55
CA ALA A 74 1.15 16.07 -5.89
C ALA A 74 1.01 16.79 -7.25
N ASP A 75 1.98 17.63 -7.63
CA ASP A 75 1.96 18.42 -8.86
C ASP A 75 2.59 17.68 -10.06
N GLN A 76 3.16 16.49 -9.83
CA GLN A 76 3.94 15.74 -10.82
C GLN A 76 3.12 14.71 -11.60
N GLY A 77 1.79 14.73 -11.51
CA GLY A 77 0.93 13.69 -12.08
C GLY A 77 1.19 13.39 -13.57
N LYS A 78 1.36 14.44 -14.40
CA LYS A 78 1.69 14.29 -15.82
C LYS A 78 3.07 13.64 -16.03
N ALA A 79 4.10 14.16 -15.36
CA ALA A 79 5.45 13.64 -15.46
C ALA A 79 5.55 12.19 -14.95
N LEU A 80 4.79 11.83 -13.91
CA LEU A 80 4.70 10.47 -13.41
C LEU A 80 4.01 9.53 -14.41
N ALA A 81 2.92 9.97 -15.05
CA ALA A 81 2.28 9.19 -16.11
C ALA A 81 3.23 8.93 -17.29
N GLU A 82 3.95 9.96 -17.75
CA GLU A 82 4.97 9.84 -18.79
C GLU A 82 6.10 8.89 -18.37
N PHE A 83 6.59 9.01 -17.14
CA PHE A 83 7.63 8.13 -16.62
C PHE A 83 7.17 6.66 -16.61
N PHE A 84 6.01 6.35 -16.03
CA PHE A 84 5.57 4.96 -15.91
C PHE A 84 5.16 4.32 -17.24
N THR A 85 4.85 5.13 -18.25
CA THR A 85 4.64 4.67 -19.64
C THR A 85 5.93 4.60 -20.46
N SER A 86 7.07 5.03 -19.91
CA SER A 86 8.39 4.82 -20.53
C SER A 86 8.91 3.39 -20.32
N GLN A 87 9.98 3.02 -21.02
CA GLN A 87 10.68 1.76 -20.78
C GLN A 87 11.23 1.66 -19.34
N ALA A 88 11.82 2.74 -18.83
CA ALA A 88 12.40 2.75 -17.48
C ALA A 88 11.32 2.60 -16.40
N GLY A 89 10.22 3.33 -16.52
CA GLY A 89 9.12 3.23 -15.55
C GLY A 89 8.41 1.88 -15.60
N ARG A 90 8.19 1.31 -16.79
CA ARG A 90 7.69 -0.08 -16.89
C ARG A 90 8.65 -1.11 -16.30
N ALA A 91 9.96 -0.93 -16.46
CA ALA A 91 10.94 -1.79 -15.80
C ALA A 91 10.83 -1.68 -14.28
N ALA A 92 10.62 -0.47 -13.73
CA ALA A 92 10.44 -0.23 -12.29
C ALA A 92 9.12 -0.78 -11.72
N LEU A 93 8.11 -1.06 -12.57
CA LEU A 93 6.88 -1.74 -12.21
C LEU A 93 6.99 -3.27 -12.30
N SER A 94 7.96 -3.77 -13.07
CA SER A 94 8.13 -5.21 -13.33
C SER A 94 8.79 -5.90 -12.14
N ARG A 95 8.21 -7.01 -11.70
CA ARG A 95 8.82 -7.90 -10.69
C ARG A 95 10.12 -8.54 -11.18
N SER A 96 10.26 -8.72 -12.50
CA SER A 96 11.49 -9.23 -13.12
C SER A 96 12.37 -8.14 -13.72
N GLY A 97 12.06 -6.85 -13.50
CA GLY A 97 12.76 -5.71 -14.12
C GLY A 97 12.59 -5.58 -15.65
N ARG A 98 11.71 -6.38 -16.28
CA ARG A 98 11.53 -6.40 -17.74
C ARG A 98 10.36 -5.53 -18.15
N ALA A 99 10.66 -4.36 -18.71
CA ALA A 99 9.64 -3.42 -19.20
C ALA A 99 8.63 -4.04 -20.17
N LYS A 100 9.05 -5.01 -21.00
CA LYS A 100 8.19 -5.70 -21.97
C LYS A 100 7.16 -6.63 -21.33
N ALA A 101 7.37 -7.04 -20.07
CA ALA A 101 6.41 -7.84 -19.33
C ALA A 101 5.28 -6.99 -18.71
N VAL A 102 5.40 -5.67 -18.73
CA VAL A 102 4.48 -4.75 -18.07
C VAL A 102 3.58 -4.06 -19.09
N THR A 103 2.28 -4.01 -18.79
CA THR A 103 1.30 -3.17 -19.47
C THR A 103 0.71 -2.21 -18.45
N VAL A 104 0.84 -0.90 -18.68
CA VAL A 104 0.15 0.12 -17.88
C VAL A 104 -1.30 0.18 -18.35
N LEU A 105 -2.24 0.01 -17.43
CA LEU A 105 -3.68 -0.06 -17.72
C LEU A 105 -4.40 1.23 -17.33
N GLU A 106 -3.89 1.95 -16.32
CA GLU A 106 -4.49 3.19 -15.84
C GLU A 106 -3.41 4.04 -15.14
N ALA A 107 -3.45 5.36 -15.33
CA ALA A 107 -2.57 6.32 -14.67
C ALA A 107 -3.37 7.60 -14.44
N LEU A 108 -3.52 8.02 -13.17
CA LEU A 108 -4.35 9.18 -12.83
C LEU A 108 -3.90 9.84 -11.52
N THR A 109 -4.25 11.10 -11.34
CA THR A 109 -4.14 11.78 -10.05
C THR A 109 -5.44 11.60 -9.26
N TRP A 110 -5.31 11.29 -7.96
CA TRP A 110 -6.42 11.21 -7.03
C TRP A 110 -6.02 11.86 -5.71
N ARG A 111 -6.64 13.01 -5.38
CA ARG A 111 -6.19 13.90 -4.30
C ARG A 111 -4.70 14.24 -4.50
N ASP A 112 -3.88 14.15 -3.45
CA ASP A 112 -2.44 14.43 -3.49
C ASP A 112 -1.59 13.21 -3.86
N ALA A 113 -2.21 12.15 -4.40
CA ALA A 113 -1.54 10.92 -4.80
C ALA A 113 -1.67 10.67 -6.31
N PHE A 114 -0.61 10.13 -6.89
CA PHE A 114 -0.64 9.57 -8.24
C PHE A 114 -0.91 8.07 -8.15
N LEU A 115 -1.97 7.60 -8.81
CA LEU A 115 -2.36 6.20 -8.86
C LEU A 115 -2.01 5.59 -10.22
N ILE A 116 -1.48 4.36 -10.19
CA ILE A 116 -1.22 3.56 -11.38
C ILE A 116 -1.74 2.14 -11.21
N ARG A 117 -2.44 1.66 -12.23
CA ARG A 117 -2.81 0.25 -12.41
C ARG A 117 -1.98 -0.34 -13.53
N TRP A 118 -1.37 -1.50 -13.29
CA TRP A 118 -0.61 -2.22 -14.31
C TRP A 118 -0.80 -3.72 -14.21
N ARG A 119 -0.53 -4.41 -15.31
CA ARG A 119 -0.39 -5.86 -15.39
C ARG A 119 1.08 -6.20 -15.61
N ASP A 120 1.59 -7.17 -14.88
CA ASP A 120 2.93 -7.75 -15.07
C ASP A 120 2.80 -9.24 -15.40
N ALA A 121 3.12 -9.61 -16.64
CA ALA A 121 3.11 -10.98 -17.10
C ALA A 121 4.21 -11.85 -16.46
N ALA A 122 5.17 -11.24 -15.77
CA ALA A 122 6.19 -11.94 -14.99
C ALA A 122 5.79 -12.16 -13.52
N ALA A 123 4.52 -11.96 -13.16
CA ALA A 123 4.05 -12.21 -11.81
C ALA A 123 4.28 -13.68 -11.39
N GLY A 124 4.82 -13.87 -10.17
CA GLY A 124 5.00 -15.20 -9.60
C GLY A 124 3.67 -15.86 -9.24
N ARG A 125 3.68 -17.19 -9.10
CA ARG A 125 2.47 -18.02 -8.93
C ARG A 125 1.60 -17.68 -7.72
N GLY A 126 2.12 -16.97 -6.71
CA GLY A 126 1.40 -16.62 -5.48
C GLY A 126 0.63 -15.30 -5.53
N ALA A 127 0.90 -14.42 -6.51
CA ALA A 127 0.29 -13.11 -6.61
C ALA A 127 -0.41 -12.94 -7.96
N GLN A 128 -1.49 -12.17 -8.00
CA GLN A 128 -2.10 -11.84 -9.28
C GLN A 128 -1.17 -10.97 -10.15
N GLY A 129 -1.36 -11.04 -11.46
CA GLY A 129 -0.62 -10.23 -12.43
C GLY A 129 -0.91 -8.73 -12.35
N GLU A 130 -2.10 -8.35 -11.91
CA GLU A 130 -2.53 -6.95 -11.84
C GLU A 130 -2.35 -6.31 -10.47
N SER A 131 -1.96 -5.05 -10.44
CA SER A 131 -1.67 -4.34 -9.20
C SER A 131 -2.02 -2.87 -9.32
N TRP A 132 -2.36 -2.28 -8.18
CA TRP A 132 -2.50 -0.84 -8.01
C TRP A 132 -1.35 -0.30 -7.17
N ARG A 133 -0.85 0.89 -7.51
CA ARG A 133 0.19 1.59 -6.76
C ARG A 133 -0.19 3.04 -6.61
N ALA A 134 0.03 3.58 -5.42
CA ALA A 134 0.01 5.01 -5.16
C ALA A 134 1.44 5.52 -4.96
N VAL A 135 1.74 6.67 -5.55
CA VAL A 135 2.94 7.46 -5.30
C VAL A 135 2.49 8.78 -4.71
N LEU A 136 3.01 9.13 -3.53
CA LEU A 136 2.61 10.34 -2.80
C LEU A 136 3.76 10.89 -1.96
N GLY A 137 3.73 12.19 -1.70
CA GLY A 137 4.54 12.81 -0.68
C GLY A 137 3.85 12.73 0.68
N LEU A 138 4.55 12.29 1.72
CA LEU A 138 4.06 12.34 3.10
C LEU A 138 5.22 12.64 4.04
N ASP A 139 5.09 13.70 4.84
CA ASP A 139 6.13 14.14 5.78
C ASP A 139 7.51 14.33 5.10
N GLY A 140 7.51 15.01 3.93
CA GLY A 140 8.69 15.25 3.11
C GLY A 140 9.29 14.00 2.43
N ARG A 141 8.70 12.82 2.60
CA ARG A 141 9.21 11.55 2.02
C ARG A 141 8.36 11.09 0.86
N LEU A 142 9.00 10.49 -0.13
CA LEU A 142 8.30 9.75 -1.18
C LEU A 142 7.77 8.44 -0.58
N LEU A 143 6.48 8.20 -0.69
CA LEU A 143 5.87 6.94 -0.34
C LEU A 143 5.43 6.24 -1.62
N THR A 144 5.62 4.92 -1.63
CA THR A 144 5.02 4.03 -2.59
C THR A 144 4.15 3.03 -1.85
N LEU A 145 2.86 3.03 -2.12
CA LEU A 145 1.90 2.06 -1.60
C LEU A 145 1.53 1.11 -2.73
N THR A 146 1.48 -0.19 -2.49
CA THR A 146 1.02 -1.17 -3.50
C THR A 146 -0.10 -2.04 -2.92
N VAL A 147 -1.07 -2.39 -3.76
CA VAL A 147 -2.16 -3.32 -3.49
C VAL A 147 -2.17 -4.37 -4.59
N THR A 148 -2.14 -5.65 -4.22
CA THR A 148 -2.22 -6.79 -5.14
C THR A 148 -3.08 -7.89 -4.52
N GLY A 149 -4.01 -8.47 -5.26
CA GLY A 149 -4.71 -9.69 -4.86
C GLY A 149 -3.79 -10.93 -4.85
N THR A 150 -4.28 -12.04 -4.33
CA THR A 150 -3.55 -13.31 -4.41
C THR A 150 -3.91 -14.02 -5.72
N ALA A 151 -3.15 -15.04 -6.11
CA ALA A 151 -3.53 -15.85 -7.27
C ALA A 151 -4.87 -16.59 -7.07
N ALA A 152 -5.19 -16.99 -5.83
CA ALA A 152 -6.43 -17.70 -5.49
C ALA A 152 -7.64 -16.76 -5.31
N ALA A 153 -7.39 -15.49 -5.00
CA ALA A 153 -8.41 -14.46 -4.83
C ALA A 153 -7.92 -13.16 -5.47
N PRO A 154 -7.97 -13.07 -6.81
CA PRO A 154 -7.60 -11.85 -7.51
C PRO A 154 -8.57 -10.72 -7.13
N LEU A 155 -8.04 -9.50 -7.03
CA LEU A 155 -8.87 -8.30 -6.90
C LEU A 155 -9.30 -7.86 -8.28
N ASP A 156 -10.58 -7.59 -8.46
CA ASP A 156 -11.01 -6.89 -9.67
C ASP A 156 -10.51 -5.43 -9.69
N ARG A 157 -10.80 -4.73 -10.80
CA ARG A 157 -10.38 -3.34 -10.97
C ARG A 157 -10.86 -2.43 -9.83
N ASP A 158 -12.14 -2.52 -9.49
CA ASP A 158 -12.82 -1.58 -8.62
C ASP A 158 -12.55 -1.91 -7.14
N GLU A 159 -12.44 -3.19 -6.78
CA GLU A 159 -11.95 -3.64 -5.49
C GLU A 159 -10.52 -3.16 -5.24
N GLY A 160 -9.63 -3.35 -6.22
CA GLY A 160 -8.24 -2.88 -6.16
C GLY A 160 -8.16 -1.36 -6.02
N ARG A 161 -8.98 -0.62 -6.78
CA ARG A 161 -9.06 0.85 -6.73
C ARG A 161 -9.54 1.34 -5.37
N LYS A 162 -10.65 0.79 -4.87
CA LYS A 162 -11.21 1.15 -3.56
C LYS A 162 -10.21 0.88 -2.44
N LEU A 163 -9.47 -0.22 -2.53
CA LEU A 163 -8.48 -0.59 -1.52
C LEU A 163 -7.26 0.34 -1.54
N ILE A 164 -6.72 0.71 -2.71
CA ILE A 164 -5.59 1.65 -2.78
C ILE A 164 -5.98 3.06 -2.34
N GLU A 165 -7.17 3.55 -2.71
CA GLU A 165 -7.71 4.83 -2.27
C GLU A 165 -7.93 4.86 -0.75
N GLY A 166 -8.48 3.77 -0.20
CA GLY A 166 -8.62 3.58 1.25
C GLY A 166 -7.27 3.56 1.97
N PHE A 167 -6.25 2.94 1.37
CA PHE A 167 -4.92 2.89 1.94
C PHE A 167 -4.23 4.27 1.96
N VAL A 168 -4.29 5.02 0.86
CA VAL A 168 -3.82 6.41 0.81
C VAL A 168 -4.52 7.25 1.88
N THR A 169 -5.85 7.10 2.02
CA THR A 169 -6.64 7.81 3.05
C THR A 169 -6.17 7.47 4.46
N ALA A 170 -5.95 6.20 4.77
CA ALA A 170 -5.50 5.76 6.09
C ALA A 170 -4.11 6.33 6.43
N MET A 171 -3.16 6.23 5.50
CA MET A 171 -1.80 6.74 5.65
C MET A 171 -1.77 8.26 5.86
N THR A 172 -2.44 9.03 5.00
CA THR A 172 -2.50 10.49 5.12
C THR A 172 -3.19 10.94 6.41
N SER A 173 -4.28 10.27 6.79
CA SER A 173 -5.01 10.59 8.02
C SER A 173 -4.20 10.34 9.28
N ALA A 174 -3.43 9.24 9.32
CA ALA A 174 -2.60 8.91 10.48
C ALA A 174 -1.43 9.89 10.69
N ASN A 175 -0.99 10.57 9.63
CA ASN A 175 0.20 11.43 9.65
C ASN A 175 -0.14 12.94 9.48
N ARG A 176 -1.42 13.31 9.48
CA ARG A 176 -1.89 14.71 9.34
C ARG A 176 -1.37 15.66 10.44
N ARG A 177 -0.97 15.14 11.60
CA ARG A 177 -0.44 15.93 12.72
C ARG A 177 1.07 16.20 12.66
N SER A 178 1.82 15.49 11.82
CA SER A 178 3.27 15.76 11.64
C SER A 178 3.54 17.05 10.86
N ALA A 179 2.52 17.62 10.21
CA ALA A 179 2.62 18.85 9.41
C ALA A 179 2.37 20.16 10.18
N GLN A 180 2.00 20.10 11.48
CA GLN A 180 1.60 21.28 12.28
C GLN A 180 2.48 21.52 13.52
N GLY A 181 3.68 20.94 13.59
CA GLY A 181 4.56 21.01 14.77
C GLY A 181 5.94 21.57 14.46
N GLY A 182 6.01 22.72 13.80
CA GLY A 182 7.26 23.45 13.56
C GLY A 182 7.10 24.90 13.98
N ASP A 183 7.12 25.13 15.29
CA ASP A 183 7.41 26.43 15.91
C ASP A 183 8.83 26.39 16.48
#